data_AF-A0A9E0B3Y9-F1
#
_entry.id   AF-A0A9E0B3Y9-F1
#
_cell.length_a   1.000
_cell.length_b   1.000
_cell.length_c   1.000
_cell.angle_alpha   90.00
_cell.angle_beta   90.00
_cell.angle_gamma   90.00
#
_symmetry.space_group_name_H-M   'P 1'
#
loop_
_entity.id
_entity.type
_entity.pdbx_description
1 polymer ?
#
loop_
_entity_poly.entity_id
_entity_poly.type
_entity_poly.pdbx_seq_one_letter_code
_entity_poly.pdbx_strand_id
1 'polypeptide(L)'
;MDRDFNLIAIAWVNDPKSEIEVVKKFDMYLRGIKSADGHEEVIYMHSVLPGGRNNYIINLNRGGKWNDYTDLQYYLDISFTPQINKSL
;
A
#
# COMPACT_ATOMS: atom_id res chain seq x y z
N MET A 1 19.14 -10.39 4.05
CA MET A 1 18.88 -9.09 3.41
C MET A 1 17.55 -8.64 3.97
N ASP A 2 17.61 -7.80 5.00
CA ASP A 2 16.42 -7.30 5.69
C ASP A 2 15.62 -6.45 4.69
N ARG A 3 14.46 -6.97 4.29
CA ARG A 3 13.54 -6.31 3.34
C ARG A 3 12.74 -5.19 4.02
N ASP A 4 12.91 -5.04 5.32
CA ASP A 4 12.18 -4.08 6.14
C ASP A 4 12.88 -2.72 6.04
N PHE A 5 12.62 -2.02 4.94
CA PHE A 5 12.78 -0.57 4.94
C PHE A 5 11.93 -0.04 6.10
N ASN A 6 12.59 0.67 7.03
CA ASN A 6 12.06 1.19 8.30
C ASN A 6 10.52 1.23 8.41
N LEU A 7 9.96 0.52 9.39
CA LEU A 7 8.54 0.63 9.74
C LEU A 7 8.24 2.07 10.20
N ILE A 8 7.30 2.73 9.52
CA ILE A 8 6.81 4.06 9.90
C ILE A 8 5.38 3.92 10.43
N ALA A 9 5.16 4.34 11.67
CA ALA A 9 3.83 4.42 12.27
C ALA A 9 3.36 5.88 12.27
N ILE A 10 2.21 6.14 11.65
CA ILE A 10 1.60 7.47 11.57
C ILE A 10 0.28 7.44 12.36
N ALA A 11 0.10 8.38 13.28
CA ALA A 11 -1.13 8.48 14.04
C ALA A 11 -2.32 8.85 13.13
N TRP A 12 -3.29 7.94 13.00
CA TRP A 12 -4.46 8.08 12.13
C TRP A 12 -5.72 8.50 12.92
N VAL A 13 -5.62 9.61 13.66
CA VAL A 13 -6.63 10.00 14.67
C VAL A 13 -7.39 11.29 14.37
N ASN A 14 -6.80 12.22 13.63
CA ASN A 14 -7.41 13.52 13.34
C ASN A 14 -7.98 13.52 11.91
N ASP A 15 -9.30 13.56 11.76
CA ASP A 15 -9.99 13.55 10.44
C ASP A 15 -9.44 12.45 9.50
N PRO A 16 -9.55 11.17 9.92
CA PRO A 16 -9.06 10.04 9.13
C PRO A 16 -9.69 10.03 7.74
N LYS A 17 -8.85 10.06 6.71
CA LYS A 17 -9.33 9.83 5.35
C LYS A 17 -9.65 8.35 5.14
N SER A 18 -10.43 8.07 4.11
CA SER A 18 -10.75 6.70 3.73
C SER A 18 -9.46 5.94 3.41
N GLU A 19 -9.30 4.76 3.99
CA GLU A 19 -8.12 3.89 3.80
C GLU A 19 -7.84 3.68 2.31
N ILE A 20 -8.91 3.48 1.52
CA ILE A 20 -8.81 3.23 0.09
C ILE A 20 -8.30 4.44 -0.69
N GLU A 21 -8.67 5.65 -0.29
CA GLU A 21 -8.21 6.88 -0.94
C GLU A 21 -6.71 7.08 -0.71
N VAL A 22 -6.25 6.77 0.51
CA VAL A 22 -4.83 6.84 0.88
C VAL A 22 -4.01 5.86 0.04
N VAL A 23 -4.46 4.60 -0.02
CA VAL A 23 -3.79 3.56 -0.82
C VAL A 23 -3.72 3.97 -2.29
N LYS A 24 -4.82 4.49 -2.87
CA LYS A 24 -4.84 5.01 -4.25
C LYS A 24 -3.85 6.16 -4.47
N LYS A 25 -3.74 7.09 -3.51
CA LYS A 25 -2.79 8.21 -3.60
C LYS A 25 -1.34 7.73 -3.52
N PHE A 26 -1.04 6.76 -2.66
CA PHE A 26 0.28 6.15 -2.60
C PHE A 26 0.64 5.42 -3.89
N ASP A 27 -0.24 4.58 -4.42
CA ASP A 27 -0.02 3.85 -5.68
C ASP A 27 0.30 4.84 -6.83
N MET A 28 -0.53 5.88 -6.97
CA MET A 28 -0.31 6.92 -7.98
C MET A 28 1.02 7.65 -7.79
N TYR A 29 1.37 8.02 -6.55
CA TYR A 29 2.60 8.75 -6.27
C TYR A 29 3.86 7.89 -6.52
N LEU A 30 3.84 6.63 -6.09
CA LEU A 30 5.02 5.77 -6.10
C LEU A 30 5.28 5.14 -7.47
N ARG A 31 4.23 4.76 -8.21
CA ARG A 31 4.41 4.20 -9.56
C ARG A 31 4.63 5.26 -10.62
N GLY A 32 4.18 6.51 -10.37
CA GLY A 32 4.30 7.61 -11.33
C GLY A 32 3.46 7.44 -12.61
N ILE A 33 2.68 6.36 -12.72
CA ILE A 33 1.77 6.10 -13.84
C ILE A 33 0.38 6.57 -13.40
N LYS A 34 -0.17 7.59 -14.09
CA LYS A 34 -1.62 7.74 -14.15
C LYS A 34 -2.10 6.58 -15.00
N SER A 35 -3.04 5.76 -14.51
CA SER A 35 -3.67 4.71 -15.31
C SER A 35 -4.09 5.32 -16.65
N ALA A 36 -3.30 5.06 -17.69
CA ALA A 36 -3.64 5.48 -19.03
C ALA A 36 -4.86 4.62 -19.39
N ASP A 37 -5.92 5.30 -19.81
CA ASP A 37 -6.95 4.69 -20.65
C ASP A 37 -7.94 3.75 -19.95
N GLY A 38 -8.49 4.15 -18.80
CA GLY A 38 -9.74 3.57 -18.29
C GLY A 38 -9.64 2.14 -17.75
N HIS A 39 -8.44 1.55 -17.76
CA HIS A 39 -8.13 0.32 -17.04
C HIS A 39 -7.55 0.70 -15.67
N GLU A 40 -8.42 1.08 -14.73
CA GLU A 40 -8.08 1.08 -13.30
C GLU A 40 -7.91 -0.36 -12.82
N GLU A 41 -6.88 -1.07 -13.30
CA GLU A 41 -6.37 -2.20 -12.54
C GLU A 41 -5.67 -1.60 -11.33
N VAL A 42 -6.45 -1.40 -10.28
CA VAL A 42 -5.94 -1.03 -8.97
C VAL A 42 -5.22 -2.25 -8.42
N ILE A 43 -3.93 -2.41 -8.74
CA ILE A 43 -3.13 -3.58 -8.38
C ILE A 43 -2.60 -3.42 -6.95
N TYR A 44 -3.49 -3.45 -5.97
CA TYR A 44 -3.15 -3.79 -4.59
C TYR A 44 -3.84 -5.07 -4.14
N MET A 45 -3.17 -5.81 -3.26
CA MET A 45 -3.78 -6.95 -2.59
C MET A 45 -4.31 -6.50 -1.24
N HIS A 46 -5.58 -6.79 -0.94
CA HIS A 46 -6.20 -6.50 0.34
C HIS A 46 -6.30 -7.77 1.19
N SER A 47 -6.03 -7.65 2.48
CA SER A 47 -6.30 -8.69 3.48
C SER A 47 -6.64 -8.05 4.82
N VAL A 48 -7.27 -8.83 5.71
CA VAL A 48 -7.54 -8.41 7.10
C VAL A 48 -6.62 -9.22 8.02
N LEU A 49 -5.76 -8.50 8.75
CA LEU A 49 -4.84 -9.05 9.73
C LEU A 49 -5.50 -9.20 11.11
N PRO A 50 -4.90 -9.98 12.04
CA PRO A 50 -5.39 -10.10 13.40
C PRO A 50 -5.65 -8.74 14.08
N GLY A 51 -6.72 -8.68 14.88
CA GLY A 51 -7.17 -7.42 15.50
C GLY A 51 -7.98 -6.52 14.56
N GLY A 52 -8.45 -7.04 13.42
CA GLY A 52 -9.30 -6.30 12.48
C GLY A 52 -8.55 -5.28 11.62
N ARG A 53 -7.22 -5.35 11.58
CA ARG A 53 -6.38 -4.43 10.81
C ARG A 53 -6.55 -4.67 9.32
N ASN A 54 -6.94 -3.65 8.56
CA ASN A 54 -6.94 -3.71 7.10
C ASN A 54 -5.51 -3.57 6.59
N ASN A 55 -5.12 -4.42 5.64
CA ASN A 55 -3.78 -4.45 5.06
C ASN A 55 -3.85 -4.35 3.55
N TYR A 56 -2.98 -3.54 2.97
CA TYR A 56 -2.91 -3.28 1.55
C TYR A 56 -1.47 -3.37 1.07
N ILE A 57 -1.22 -4.24 0.08
CA ILE A 57 0.11 -4.40 -0.52
C ILE A 57 0.10 -3.79 -1.91
N ILE A 58 0.85 -2.72 -2.11
CA ILE A 58 1.05 -2.04 -3.39
C ILE A 58 2.32 -2.58 -4.04
N ASN A 59 2.20 -3.23 -5.19
CA ASN A 59 3.37 -3.75 -5.92
C ASN A 59 4.09 -2.61 -6.66
N LEU A 60 5.28 -2.21 -6.25
CA LEU A 60 6.02 -1.11 -6.90
C LEU A 60 6.85 -1.61 -8.08
N ASN A 61 7.50 -2.75 -7.91
CA ASN A 61 8.22 -3.44 -8.98
C ASN A 61 7.89 -4.94 -8.91
N ARG A 62 7.49 -5.55 -10.03
CA ARG A 62 7.20 -7.00 -10.10
C ARG A 62 8.48 -7.85 -9.99
N GLY A 63 9.65 -7.23 -10.18
CA GLY A 63 10.93 -7.92 -10.24
C GLY A 63 11.03 -8.85 -11.46
N GLY A 64 12.18 -9.49 -11.63
CA GLY A 64 12.41 -10.45 -12.70
C GLY A 64 13.59 -10.10 -13.59
N LYS A 65 13.87 -10.97 -14.58
CA LYS A 65 15.00 -10.78 -15.49
C LYS A 65 14.57 -9.96 -16.71
N TRP A 66 15.24 -8.84 -16.97
CA TRP A 66 15.07 -8.00 -18.16
C TRP A 66 16.44 -7.63 -18.74
N ASN A 67 16.68 -7.94 -20.01
CA ASN A 67 17.94 -7.64 -20.71
C ASN A 67 19.21 -7.98 -19.90
N ASP A 68 19.27 -9.20 -19.36
CA ASP A 68 20.37 -9.70 -18.52
C ASP A 68 20.57 -9.06 -17.13
N TYR A 69 19.71 -8.12 -16.74
CA TYR A 69 19.61 -7.62 -15.37
C TYR A 69 18.47 -8.31 -14.62
N THR A 70 18.69 -8.57 -13.32
CA THR A 70 17.63 -9.06 -12.43
C THR A 70 17.16 -7.90 -11.56
N ASP A 71 15.95 -7.43 -11.83
CA ASP A 71 15.32 -6.39 -11.05
C ASP A 71 14.78 -6.97 -9.75
N LEU A 72 15.06 -6.27 -8.64
CA LEU A 72 14.53 -6.61 -7.33
C LEU A 72 13.04 -6.26 -7.27
N GLN A 73 12.25 -7.20 -6.73
CA GLN A 73 10.84 -6.97 -6.45
C GLN A 73 10.71 -6.05 -5.24
N TYR A 74 9.89 -5.00 -5.37
CA TYR A 74 9.58 -4.06 -4.29
C TYR A 74 8.06 -3.94 -4.13
N TYR A 75 7.62 -3.87 -2.89
CA TYR A 75 6.23 -3.59 -2.53
C TYR A 75 6.19 -2.63 -1.35
N LEU A 76 5.08 -1.91 -1.24
CA LEU A 76 4.75 -1.14 -0.05
C LEU A 76 3.61 -1.86 0.68
N ASP A 77 3.85 -2.23 1.93
CA ASP A 77 2.85 -2.80 2.82
C ASP A 77 2.28 -1.68 3.71
N ILE A 78 0.97 -1.44 3.63
CA ILE A 78 0.28 -0.41 4.41
C ILE A 78 -0.83 -1.07 5.22
N SER A 79 -0.76 -0.94 6.53
CA SER A 79 -1.77 -1.47 7.43
C SER A 79 -2.45 -0.37 8.23
N PHE A 80 -3.78 -0.45 8.34
CA PHE A 80 -4.62 0.47 9.10
C PHE A 80 -5.17 -0.25 10.33
N THR A 81 -5.01 0.36 11.50
CA THR A 81 -5.63 -0.10 12.74
C THR A 81 -7.07 0.40 12.82
N PRO A 82 -8.04 -0.44 13.23
CA PRO A 82 -9.40 0.01 13.45
C PRO A 82 -9.44 1.22 14.36
N GLN A 83 -10.25 2.20 14.00
CA GLN A 83 -10.52 3.29 14.91
C GLN A 83 -11.35 2.79 16.07
N ILE A 84 -10.88 3.05 17.29
CA ILE A 84 -11.68 2.82 18.48
C ILE A 84 -12.75 3.89 18.48
N ASN A 85 -13.94 3.56 17.99
CA ASN A 85 -15.13 4.37 18.19
C ASN A 85 -15.38 4.40 19.71
N LYS A 86 -14.94 5.48 20.37
CA LYS A 86 -15.44 5.81 21.70
C LYS A 86 -16.87 6.29 21.49
N SER A 87 -17.83 5.37 21.57
CA SER A 87 -19.20 5.74 21.92
C SER A 87 -19.13 6.49 23.26
N LEU A 88 -19.26 7.81 23.19
CA LEU A 88 -19.54 8.67 24.34
C LEU A 88 -21.04 8.57 24.67
#